data_AF-A0A9E5XRR7-F1
#
_entry.id   AF-A0A9E5XRR7-F1
#
_cell.length_a   1.000
_cell.length_b   1.000
_cell.length_c   1.000
_cell.angle_alpha   90.00
_cell.angle_beta   90.00
_cell.angle_gamma   90.00
#
_symmetry.space_group_name_H-M   'P 1'
#
loop_
_entity.id
_entity.type
_entity.pdbx_description
1 polymer ?
#
loop_
_entity_poly.entity_id
_entity_poly.type
_entity_poly.pdbx_seq_one_letter_code
_entity_poly.pdbx_strand_id
1 'polypeptide(L)'
;MKILVLNAGSSSLKFELFDGDKSRLKGLAQRIGEERGHIRINDWEKEIRLQDHGDALKLLIEYMHVHPETAGSAEEIRAVGHRVVHGGSDFVRPVIIDEKVKAKIRELFSLAPLHNPANLTGIETAEKYFPRAVQVAVFDTAFHQSIPEEEHRYAIPEKYYREGIRQYGFHGISHQ
;
A
#
# COMPACT_ATOMS: atom_id res chain seq x y z
N MET A 1 0.45 17.54 10.45
CA MET A 1 1.43 16.44 10.27
C MET A 1 1.10 15.80 8.94
N LYS A 2 2.09 15.64 8.06
CA LYS A 2 1.84 15.14 6.70
C LYS A 2 2.01 13.63 6.61
N ILE A 3 0.97 12.97 6.11
CA ILE A 3 0.91 11.51 5.92
C ILE A 3 0.60 11.23 4.46
N LEU A 4 1.48 10.46 3.81
CA LEU A 4 1.24 9.96 2.45
C LEU A 4 0.63 8.56 2.55
N VAL A 5 -0.51 8.33 1.92
CA VAL A 5 -1.15 7.02 1.84
C VAL A 5 -0.90 6.46 0.45
N LEU A 6 -0.40 5.23 0.37
CA LEU A 6 -0.07 4.52 -0.87
C LEU A 6 -0.87 3.22 -0.98
N ASN A 7 -1.35 2.95 -2.18
CA ASN A 7 -1.93 1.67 -2.57
C ASN A 7 -1.32 1.24 -3.90
N ALA A 8 -0.27 0.42 -3.80
CA ALA A 8 0.46 -0.11 -4.94
C ALA A 8 -0.19 -1.40 -5.45
N GLY A 9 -0.66 -1.38 -6.70
CA GLY A 9 -1.05 -2.56 -7.46
C GLY A 9 0.03 -2.99 -8.46
N SER A 10 -0.17 -4.10 -9.17
CA SER A 10 0.81 -4.62 -10.13
C SER A 10 1.16 -3.64 -11.26
N SER A 11 0.20 -2.85 -11.73
CA SER A 11 0.37 -1.87 -12.82
C SER A 11 -0.16 -0.46 -12.48
N SER A 12 -0.37 -0.18 -11.19
CA SER A 12 -0.87 1.13 -10.75
C SER A 12 -0.36 1.52 -9.36
N LEU A 13 -0.36 2.81 -9.09
CA LEU A 13 -0.11 3.38 -7.78
C LEU A 13 -1.12 4.48 -7.50
N LYS A 14 -2.00 4.25 -6.52
CA LYS A 14 -2.86 5.30 -5.96
C LYS A 14 -2.14 5.94 -4.79
N PHE A 15 -2.24 7.26 -4.69
CA PHE A 15 -1.64 8.00 -3.59
C PHE A 15 -2.51 9.16 -3.16
N GLU A 16 -2.47 9.47 -1.87
CA GLU A 16 -3.15 10.61 -1.29
C GLU A 16 -2.32 11.19 -0.14
N LEU A 17 -2.10 12.50 -0.15
CA LEU A 17 -1.37 13.22 0.88
C LEU A 17 -2.36 13.94 1.79
N PHE A 18 -2.31 13.63 3.08
CA PHE A 18 -3.06 14.29 4.13
C PHE A 18 -2.16 15.26 4.90
N ASP A 19 -2.72 16.39 5.31
CA ASP A 19 -2.14 17.27 6.31
C ASP A 19 -3.17 17.49 7.43
N GLY A 20 -2.96 16.77 8.54
CA GLY A 20 -4.04 16.55 9.51
C GLY A 20 -5.18 15.77 8.85
N ASP A 21 -6.42 16.22 9.02
CA ASP A 21 -7.60 15.56 8.45
C ASP A 21 -7.94 16.02 7.01
N LYS A 22 -7.13 16.93 6.45
CA LYS A 22 -7.37 17.50 5.12
C LYS A 22 -6.58 16.75 4.06
N SER A 23 -7.28 16.20 3.07
CA SER A 23 -6.67 15.76 1.82
C SER A 23 -6.15 16.98 1.04
N ARG A 24 -4.86 17.00 0.74
CA ARG A 24 -4.18 18.09 0.02
C ARG A 24 -3.93 17.74 -1.43
N LEU A 25 -3.65 16.47 -1.69
CA LEU A 25 -3.29 15.97 -2.99
C LEU A 25 -3.77 14.53 -3.10
N LYS A 26 -4.44 14.20 -4.19
CA LYS A 26 -4.78 12.83 -4.56
C LYS A 26 -4.31 12.55 -5.98
N GLY A 27 -3.90 11.31 -6.24
CA GLY A 27 -3.48 10.95 -7.57
C GLY A 27 -3.44 9.46 -7.82
N LEU A 28 -3.26 9.15 -9.10
CA LEU A 28 -3.28 7.80 -9.63
C LEU A 28 -2.33 7.72 -10.82
N ALA A 29 -1.34 6.84 -10.71
CA ALA A 29 -0.52 6.37 -11.81
C ALA A 29 -1.07 5.01 -12.30
N GLN A 30 -1.20 4.84 -13.61
CA GLN A 30 -1.73 3.63 -14.24
C GLN A 30 -0.85 3.18 -15.40
N ARG A 31 -1.02 1.91 -15.78
CA ARG A 31 -0.27 1.26 -16.88
C ARG A 31 1.24 1.35 -16.64
N ILE A 32 1.64 1.18 -15.39
CA ILE A 32 3.05 1.08 -14.99
C ILE A 32 3.61 -0.20 -15.60
N GLY A 33 4.79 -0.11 -16.21
CA GLY A 33 5.45 -1.18 -16.94
C GLY A 33 5.05 -1.30 -18.42
N GLU A 34 4.02 -0.57 -18.88
CA GLU A 34 3.59 -0.56 -20.27
C GLU A 34 4.32 0.52 -21.09
N GLU A 35 4.19 0.48 -22.42
CA GLU A 35 4.81 1.49 -23.30
C GLU A 35 4.24 2.89 -23.09
N ARG A 36 2.96 2.98 -22.70
CA ARG A 36 2.24 4.24 -22.46
C ARG A 36 1.53 4.20 -21.11
N GLY A 37 2.11 4.88 -20.14
CA GLY A 37 1.53 5.12 -18.83
C GLY A 37 0.74 6.43 -18.78
N HIS A 38 0.04 6.63 -17.68
CA HIS A 38 -0.68 7.86 -17.40
C HIS A 38 -0.63 8.14 -15.90
N ILE A 39 -0.40 9.40 -15.54
CA ILE A 39 -0.49 9.86 -14.15
C ILE A 39 -1.42 11.07 -14.06
N ARG A 40 -2.27 11.06 -13.05
CA ARG A 40 -3.10 12.20 -12.65
C ARG A 40 -2.78 12.57 -11.20
N ILE A 41 -2.64 13.86 -10.93
CA ILE A 41 -2.44 14.45 -9.61
C ILE A 41 -3.37 15.67 -9.50
N ASN A 42 -4.40 15.59 -8.67
CA ASN A 42 -5.49 16.55 -8.64
C ASN A 42 -6.04 16.81 -10.06
N ASP A 43 -5.95 18.04 -10.55
CA ASP A 43 -6.39 18.46 -11.90
C ASP A 43 -5.27 18.37 -12.95
N TRP A 44 -4.04 18.06 -12.54
CA TRP A 44 -2.92 17.86 -13.44
C TRP A 44 -2.88 16.42 -13.94
N GLU A 45 -2.66 16.23 -15.24
CA GLU A 45 -2.50 14.90 -15.83
C GLU A 45 -1.44 14.90 -16.92
N LYS A 46 -0.83 13.73 -17.13
CA LYS A 46 0.23 13.56 -18.12
C LYS A 46 0.27 12.12 -18.62
N GLU A 47 0.23 11.97 -19.95
CA GLU A 47 0.64 10.73 -20.60
C GLU A 47 2.18 10.64 -20.58
N ILE A 48 2.70 9.57 -19.98
CA ILE A 48 4.14 9.37 -19.82
C ILE A 48 4.43 7.88 -19.63
N ARG A 49 5.55 7.39 -20.15
CA ARG A 49 6.01 6.04 -19.83
C ARG A 49 6.45 5.98 -18.37
N LEU A 50 5.86 5.06 -17.61
CA LEU A 50 6.22 4.76 -16.22
C LEU A 50 6.79 3.35 -16.20
N GLN A 51 8.09 3.20 -16.00
CA GLN A 51 8.76 1.90 -15.97
C GLN A 51 8.41 1.13 -14.70
N ASP A 52 8.38 1.81 -13.57
CA ASP A 52 8.07 1.23 -12.26
C ASP A 52 7.33 2.22 -11.35
N HIS A 53 7.01 1.78 -10.12
CA HIS A 53 6.35 2.62 -9.11
C HIS A 53 7.21 3.81 -8.66
N GLY A 54 8.54 3.73 -8.82
CA GLY A 54 9.47 4.80 -8.49
C GLY A 54 9.28 6.00 -9.40
N ASP A 55 9.04 5.79 -10.69
CA ASP A 55 8.74 6.88 -11.63
C ASP A 55 7.50 7.67 -11.21
N ALA A 56 6.46 6.98 -10.73
CA ALA A 56 5.26 7.61 -10.22
C ALA A 56 5.52 8.45 -8.96
N LEU A 57 6.31 7.93 -8.00
CA LEU A 57 6.67 8.67 -6.80
C LEU A 57 7.59 9.87 -7.09
N LYS A 58 8.49 9.73 -8.07
CA LYS A 58 9.34 10.84 -8.53
C LYS A 58 8.49 11.98 -9.09
N LEU A 59 7.53 11.67 -9.96
CA LEU A 59 6.61 12.68 -10.52
C LEU A 59 5.73 13.32 -9.45
N LEU A 60 5.33 12.57 -8.41
CA LEU A 60 4.65 13.14 -7.25
C LEU A 60 5.53 14.17 -6.52
N ILE A 61 6.79 13.83 -6.24
CA ILE A 61 7.72 14.75 -5.57
C ILE A 61 7.99 16.00 -6.43
N GLU A 62 8.19 15.83 -7.73
CA GLU A 62 8.33 16.94 -8.67
C GLU A 62 7.08 17.84 -8.68
N TYR A 63 5.88 17.24 -8.68
CA TYR A 63 4.63 17.99 -8.59
C TYR A 63 4.55 18.80 -7.29
N MET A 64 4.89 18.19 -6.14
CA MET A 64 4.92 18.88 -4.84
C MET A 64 5.92 20.04 -4.82
N HIS A 65 7.07 19.86 -5.45
CA HIS A 65 8.09 20.91 -5.55
C HIS A 65 7.61 22.12 -6.36
N VAL A 66 6.85 21.89 -7.43
CA VAL A 66 6.27 22.95 -8.27
C VAL A 66 5.04 23.60 -7.64
N HIS A 67 4.32 22.90 -6.76
CA HIS A 67 3.10 23.36 -6.08
C HIS A 67 3.23 23.33 -4.54
N PRO A 68 4.21 24.06 -3.96
CA PRO A 68 4.48 24.02 -2.53
C PRO A 68 3.31 24.55 -1.68
N GLU A 69 2.47 25.43 -2.22
CA GLU A 69 1.26 25.92 -1.56
C GLU A 69 0.17 24.85 -1.40
N THR A 70 0.18 23.83 -2.27
CA THR A 70 -0.78 22.74 -2.25
C THR A 70 -0.34 21.65 -1.27
N ALA A 71 0.91 21.19 -1.39
CA ALA A 71 1.40 19.97 -0.73
C ALA A 71 2.64 20.19 0.16
N GLY A 72 3.28 21.35 0.09
CA GLY A 72 4.61 21.64 0.67
C GLY A 72 5.70 20.69 0.18
N SER A 73 6.74 20.51 0.98
CA SER A 73 7.89 19.70 0.57
C SER A 73 7.74 18.21 0.90
N ALA A 74 8.37 17.35 0.11
CA ALA A 74 8.39 15.90 0.37
C ALA A 74 9.06 15.56 1.72
N GLU A 75 10.03 16.36 2.16
CA GLU A 75 10.73 16.22 3.44
C GLU A 75 9.83 16.47 4.66
N GLU A 76 8.67 17.09 4.47
CA GLU A 76 7.69 17.32 5.53
C GLU A 76 6.81 16.09 5.79
N ILE A 77 6.83 15.09 4.89
CA ILE A 77 6.11 13.83 5.06
C ILE A 77 6.75 13.07 6.22
N ARG A 78 5.99 12.88 7.31
CA ARG A 78 6.47 12.23 8.54
C ARG A 78 6.10 10.75 8.60
N ALA A 79 5.08 10.33 7.87
CA ALA A 79 4.70 8.94 7.77
C ALA A 79 4.18 8.60 6.36
N VAL A 80 4.40 7.36 5.96
CA VAL A 80 3.80 6.77 4.75
C VAL A 80 3.01 5.54 5.16
N GLY A 81 1.70 5.57 4.94
CA GLY A 81 0.80 4.43 5.15
C GLY A 81 0.66 3.62 3.87
N HIS A 82 0.80 2.30 3.98
CA HIS A 82 0.71 1.37 2.87
C HIS A 82 -0.48 0.44 3.06
N ARG A 83 -1.37 0.39 2.06
CA ARG A 83 -2.33 -0.71 1.98
C ARG A 83 -1.61 -1.98 1.59
N VAL A 84 -1.75 -3.02 2.42
CA VAL A 84 -1.26 -4.37 2.15
C VAL A 84 -2.46 -5.32 2.13
N VAL A 85 -2.59 -6.15 1.09
CA VAL A 85 -3.80 -6.96 0.92
C VAL A 85 -3.88 -8.08 1.94
N HIS A 86 -2.81 -8.85 2.15
CA HIS A 86 -2.88 -10.04 3.00
C HIS A 86 -1.88 -9.98 4.15
N GLY A 87 -2.41 -9.95 5.38
CA GLY A 87 -1.63 -9.95 6.63
C GLY A 87 -1.50 -11.33 7.30
N GLY A 88 -2.15 -12.35 6.75
CA GLY A 88 -2.15 -13.69 7.34
C GLY A 88 -2.84 -13.70 8.70
N SER A 89 -2.37 -14.55 9.61
CA SER A 89 -2.77 -14.55 11.02
C SER A 89 -1.90 -13.65 11.91
N ASP A 90 -0.74 -13.21 11.39
CA ASP A 90 0.27 -12.51 12.18
C ASP A 90 -0.06 -11.02 12.34
N PHE A 91 -0.72 -10.41 11.35
CA PHE A 91 -1.01 -8.98 11.34
C PHE A 91 -2.50 -8.68 11.54
N VAL A 92 -2.84 -8.45 12.81
CA VAL A 92 -4.22 -8.14 13.26
C VAL A 92 -4.50 -6.64 13.45
N ARG A 93 -3.50 -5.78 13.23
CA ARG A 93 -3.56 -4.32 13.38
C ARG A 93 -2.49 -3.65 12.51
N PRO A 94 -2.56 -2.32 12.28
CA PRO A 94 -1.48 -1.59 11.64
C PRO A 94 -0.14 -1.76 12.37
N VAL A 95 0.95 -1.87 11.61
CA VAL A 95 2.31 -2.06 12.17
C VAL A 95 3.30 -1.10 11.52
N ILE A 96 4.27 -0.63 12.31
CA ILE A 96 5.45 0.05 11.76
C ILE A 96 6.28 -1.00 11.01
N ILE A 97 6.70 -0.66 9.80
CA ILE A 97 7.43 -1.56 8.92
C ILE A 97 8.90 -1.59 9.34
N ASP A 98 9.41 -2.80 9.52
CA ASP A 98 10.83 -3.13 9.63
C ASP A 98 11.17 -4.32 8.71
N GLU A 99 12.41 -4.80 8.76
CA GLU A 99 12.84 -5.96 7.95
C GLU A 99 12.06 -7.25 8.28
N LYS A 100 11.60 -7.43 9.53
CA LYS A 100 10.81 -8.60 9.91
C LYS A 100 9.42 -8.54 9.31
N VAL A 101 8.81 -7.36 9.31
CA VAL A 101 7.51 -7.12 8.64
C VAL A 101 7.63 -7.38 7.14
N LYS A 102 8.68 -6.87 6.48
CA LYS A 102 8.91 -7.12 5.05
C LYS A 102 9.14 -8.60 4.73
N ALA A 103 9.92 -9.31 5.55
CA ALA A 103 10.11 -10.75 5.43
C ALA A 103 8.78 -11.51 5.56
N LYS A 104 7.95 -11.13 6.54
CA LYS A 104 6.64 -11.76 6.74
C LYS A 104 5.67 -11.49 5.59
N ILE A 105 5.62 -10.26 5.06
CA ILE A 105 4.82 -9.95 3.86
C ILE A 105 5.23 -10.83 2.68
N ARG A 106 6.53 -11.10 2.52
CA ARG A 106 7.09 -11.98 1.48
C ARG A 106 6.68 -13.44 1.66
N GLU A 107 6.66 -13.96 2.89
CA GLU A 107 6.13 -15.30 3.20
C GLU A 107 4.65 -15.44 2.81
N LEU A 108 3.88 -14.35 2.91
CA LEU A 108 2.44 -14.31 2.61
C LEU A 108 2.13 -14.14 1.11
N PHE A 109 3.14 -14.16 0.22
CA PHE A 109 2.92 -14.08 -1.23
C PHE A 109 2.06 -15.22 -1.74
N SER A 110 2.16 -16.43 -1.16
CA SER A 110 1.31 -17.57 -1.55
C SER A 110 -0.18 -17.32 -1.33
N LEU A 111 -0.54 -16.48 -0.34
CA LEU A 111 -1.94 -16.16 -0.02
C LEU A 111 -2.50 -15.01 -0.85
N ALA A 112 -1.65 -14.10 -1.36
CA ALA A 112 -2.05 -13.02 -2.24
C ALA A 112 -1.00 -12.73 -3.33
N PRO A 113 -0.78 -13.68 -4.26
CA PRO A 113 0.35 -13.66 -5.19
C PRO A 113 0.31 -12.50 -6.19
N LEU A 114 -0.88 -11.97 -6.47
CA LEU A 114 -1.07 -10.84 -7.39
C LEU A 114 -1.06 -9.47 -6.68
N HIS A 115 -1.00 -9.44 -5.35
CA HIS A 115 -1.13 -8.20 -4.58
C HIS A 115 0.06 -7.95 -3.65
N ASN A 116 0.37 -8.87 -2.74
CA ASN A 116 1.42 -8.68 -1.75
C ASN A 116 2.80 -8.37 -2.38
N PRO A 117 3.20 -8.97 -3.52
CA PRO A 117 4.45 -8.56 -4.19
C PRO A 117 4.46 -7.08 -4.58
N ALA A 118 3.37 -6.59 -5.18
CA ALA A 118 3.27 -5.18 -5.55
C ALA A 118 3.21 -4.26 -4.32
N ASN A 119 2.53 -4.68 -3.24
CA ASN A 119 2.51 -3.94 -1.99
C ASN A 119 3.92 -3.81 -1.39
N LEU A 120 4.71 -4.90 -1.38
CA LEU A 120 6.08 -4.89 -0.89
C LEU A 120 7.00 -4.03 -1.75
N THR A 121 6.89 -4.11 -3.08
CA THR A 121 7.60 -3.20 -4.00
C THR A 121 7.26 -1.74 -3.70
N GLY A 122 5.99 -1.42 -3.44
CA GLY A 122 5.56 -0.07 -3.04
C GLY A 122 6.21 0.41 -1.75
N ILE A 123 6.30 -0.46 -0.73
CA ILE A 123 6.98 -0.19 0.54
C ILE A 123 8.47 0.09 0.31
N GLU A 124 9.19 -0.82 -0.32
CA GLU A 124 10.64 -0.70 -0.55
C GLU A 124 10.98 0.51 -1.45
N THR A 125 10.08 0.88 -2.35
CA THR A 125 10.23 2.07 -3.19
C THR A 125 10.00 3.33 -2.36
N ALA A 126 8.95 3.39 -1.54
CA ALA A 126 8.66 4.53 -0.69
C ALA A 126 9.76 4.78 0.36
N GLU A 127 10.40 3.73 0.90
CA GLU A 127 11.56 3.85 1.79
C GLU A 127 12.71 4.65 1.13
N LYS A 128 12.92 4.48 -0.17
CA LYS A 128 13.97 5.19 -0.93
C LYS A 128 13.63 6.67 -1.14
N TYR A 129 12.36 6.98 -1.43
CA TYR A 129 11.91 8.33 -1.74
C TYR A 129 11.57 9.16 -0.50
N PHE A 130 11.19 8.52 0.60
CA PHE A 130 10.80 9.17 1.86
C PHE A 130 11.60 8.59 3.05
N PRO A 131 12.95 8.70 3.06
CA PRO A 131 13.82 8.03 4.03
C PRO A 131 13.66 8.55 5.47
N ARG A 132 13.05 9.72 5.66
CA ARG A 132 12.77 10.31 6.98
C ARG A 132 11.40 9.95 7.53
N ALA A 133 10.54 9.35 6.71
CA ALA A 133 9.18 9.02 7.08
C ALA A 133 9.11 7.65 7.75
N VAL A 134 8.27 7.54 8.78
CA VAL A 134 7.91 6.24 9.36
C VAL A 134 6.99 5.51 8.37
N GLN A 135 7.36 4.29 7.98
CA GLN A 135 6.58 3.46 7.08
C GLN A 135 5.63 2.59 7.90
N VAL A 136 4.35 2.56 7.55
CA VAL A 136 3.30 1.82 8.28
C VAL A 136 2.52 0.94 7.31
N ALA A 137 2.38 -0.35 7.61
CA ALA A 137 1.52 -1.26 6.86
C ALA A 137 0.15 -1.37 7.51
N VAL A 138 -0.91 -1.28 6.70
CA VAL A 138 -2.31 -1.47 7.09
C VAL A 138 -2.88 -2.61 6.24
N PHE A 139 -3.38 -3.67 6.89
CA PHE A 139 -3.75 -4.91 6.22
C PHE A 139 -5.26 -5.04 6.00
N ASP A 140 -5.69 -5.35 4.78
CA ASP A 140 -7.11 -5.58 4.47
C ASP A 140 -7.72 -6.75 5.25
N THR A 141 -6.90 -7.73 5.65
CA THR A 141 -7.32 -8.91 6.42
C THR A 141 -7.41 -8.66 7.93
N ALA A 142 -6.88 -7.54 8.44
CA ALA A 142 -6.72 -7.32 9.89
C ALA A 142 -8.06 -7.22 10.63
N PHE A 143 -9.02 -6.47 10.09
CA PHE A 143 -10.36 -6.29 10.67
C PHE A 143 -11.08 -7.63 10.92
N HIS A 144 -10.87 -8.59 10.03
CA HIS A 144 -11.56 -9.88 10.02
C HIS A 144 -10.91 -10.92 10.95
N GLN A 145 -9.83 -10.59 11.64
CA GLN A 145 -9.12 -11.53 12.50
C GLN A 145 -9.91 -11.93 13.76
N SER A 146 -10.97 -11.18 14.10
CA SER A 146 -11.89 -11.53 15.19
C SER A 146 -12.95 -12.58 14.82
N ILE A 147 -13.01 -13.03 13.55
CA ILE A 147 -13.95 -14.09 13.13
C ILE A 147 -13.62 -15.39 13.88
N PRO A 148 -14.57 -16.00 14.60
CA PRO A 148 -14.38 -17.24 15.33
C PRO A 148 -13.86 -18.39 14.46
N GLU A 149 -13.18 -19.34 15.08
CA GLU A 149 -12.57 -20.48 14.38
C GLU A 149 -13.58 -21.34 13.62
N GLU A 150 -14.75 -21.53 14.22
CA GLU A 150 -15.89 -22.26 13.66
C GLU A 150 -16.35 -21.66 12.33
N GLU A 151 -16.27 -20.34 12.20
CA GLU A 151 -16.75 -19.58 11.04
C GLU A 151 -15.69 -19.43 9.96
N HIS A 152 -14.41 -19.34 10.34
CA HIS A 152 -13.34 -19.18 9.35
C HIS A 152 -12.79 -20.50 8.80
N ARG A 153 -13.18 -21.64 9.37
CA ARG A 153 -12.77 -22.97 8.91
C ARG A 153 -13.68 -23.48 7.80
N TYR A 154 -13.07 -24.03 6.76
CA TYR A 154 -13.80 -24.74 5.71
C TYR A 154 -13.99 -26.22 6.07
N ALA A 155 -15.08 -26.82 5.57
CA ALA A 155 -15.37 -28.25 5.71
C ALA A 155 -14.49 -29.12 4.77
N ILE A 156 -13.18 -29.02 4.92
CA ILE A 156 -12.14 -29.72 4.16
C ILE A 156 -11.15 -30.41 5.13
N PRO A 157 -10.27 -31.32 4.66
CA PRO A 157 -9.29 -31.97 5.53
C PRO A 157 -8.42 -30.99 6.33
N GLU A 158 -8.28 -31.25 7.64
CA GLU A 158 -7.53 -30.46 8.63
C GLU A 158 -6.12 -30.05 8.17
N LYS A 159 -5.44 -30.89 7.38
CA LYS A 159 -4.11 -30.59 6.85
C LYS A 159 -4.06 -29.26 6.09
N TYR A 160 -5.11 -28.93 5.33
CA TYR A 160 -5.17 -27.70 4.55
C TYR A 160 -5.35 -26.47 5.43
N TYR A 161 -6.11 -26.60 6.53
CA TYR A 161 -6.22 -25.54 7.52
C TYR A 161 -4.86 -25.25 8.18
N ARG A 162 -4.10 -26.30 8.53
CA ARG A 162 -2.73 -26.16 9.07
C ARG A 162 -1.75 -25.57 8.07
N GLU A 163 -1.99 -25.77 6.77
CA GLU A 163 -1.26 -25.12 5.68
C GLU A 163 -1.73 -23.66 5.42
N GLY A 164 -2.68 -23.15 6.20
CA GLY A 164 -3.13 -21.75 6.16
C GLY A 164 -4.40 -21.50 5.34
N ILE A 165 -5.09 -22.54 4.87
CA ILE A 165 -6.36 -22.41 4.14
C ILE A 165 -7.50 -22.18 5.14
N ARG A 166 -7.98 -20.93 5.17
CA ARG A 166 -9.11 -20.47 5.98
C ARG A 166 -9.72 -19.22 5.36
N GLN A 167 -10.89 -18.82 5.83
CA GLN A 167 -11.43 -17.50 5.53
C GLN A 167 -10.59 -16.44 6.26
N TYR A 168 -10.06 -15.50 5.48
CA TYR A 168 -9.36 -14.32 6.01
C TYR A 168 -10.21 -13.05 5.92
N GLY A 169 -11.02 -12.89 4.87
CA GLY A 169 -11.76 -11.66 4.59
C GLY A 169 -10.88 -10.53 4.03
N PHE A 170 -11.47 -9.64 3.22
CA PHE A 170 -10.77 -8.51 2.59
C PHE A 170 -11.58 -7.22 2.72
N HIS A 171 -11.03 -6.10 2.25
CA HIS A 171 -11.62 -4.77 2.41
C HIS A 171 -11.88 -4.37 3.88
N GLY A 172 -11.14 -4.96 4.83
CA GLY A 172 -11.30 -4.67 6.26
C GLY A 172 -11.13 -3.19 6.61
N ILE A 173 -10.22 -2.49 5.92
CA ILE A 173 -10.01 -1.04 6.07
C ILE A 173 -11.28 -0.23 5.76
N SER A 174 -12.13 -0.71 4.84
CA SER A 174 -13.37 -0.02 4.47
C SER A 174 -14.57 -0.42 5.33
N HIS A 175 -14.51 -1.57 6.02
CA HIS A 175 -15.58 -2.04 6.90
C HIS A 175 -15.50 -1.43 8.30
N GLN A 176 -14.28 -1.05 8.73
CA GLN A 176 -13.99 -0.37 9.98
C GLN A 176 -14.55 1.05 10.02
#